data_AF-A0AAD5H5H4-F1
#
_entry.id   AF-A0AAD5H5H4-F1
#
_cell.length_a   1.000
_cell.length_b   1.000
_cell.length_c   1.000
_cell.angle_alpha   90.00
_cell.angle_beta   90.00
_cell.angle_gamma   90.00
#
_symmetry.space_group_name_H-M   'P 1'
#
loop_
_entity.id
_entity.type
_entity.pdbx_description
1 polymer ?
#
loop_
_entity_poly.entity_id
_entity_poly.type
_entity_poly.pdbx_seq_one_letter_code
_entity_poly.pdbx_strand_id
1 'polypeptide(L)'
;MCRWPCKPGYVTLAVTTGIRMHPGCPNPAMQDQKEAGVQLWLSAPQIDWQYMMKLGPQAQDKWEDYGAELVQQAVQAAQAKGFPLQGKPEARMDNVFVAMHSVSTCFYPGAPMKHCAGAVMLAGVVDGSFGPIADAAAAPRPLMHVLAALDGQTRLPRAAWTAARLAPLAAQFGARHLATIRPFAVIAGMNHAQFSNGVVNTARGDLPPDVPLATQAEAVAGQLAAFVAANHPAATPETSHHAVEQLMQTTAASFELLSPFCEASGRGSPAALLRTGATSSSDPAGDELAAYAMGAERLPAFSPGRNGFGHPGELAAAERFARAAQQHMLAAGLPAGADVAAVRVAVTVHISLDTFIYSQPTIFQVDGPQGPQWVVQCHVHPKWEYYEPGMEAAAKPMSPHYLLKLKKGGVAALAMGLEGGSDGVVSAADINADSFEQALTASPALFVDTYRQRGKQLSFAADKDVSSEVKTPVDWMPMPFTFEPAGDGGLALCAPCLSTPAAKLPHYDRGPGRFTGNHYIKCPSPAWMHEWIAIESLRRA
;
A
#
# COMPACT_ATOMS: atom_id res chain seq x y z
N MET A 1 -13.06 -28.20 18.33
CA MET A 1 -13.88 -29.02 17.41
C MET A 1 -15.24 -28.35 17.31
N CYS A 2 -15.47 -27.50 16.31
CA CYS A 2 -16.79 -26.95 16.01
C CYS A 2 -17.40 -27.78 14.88
N ARG A 3 -18.62 -28.30 15.09
CA ARG A 3 -19.40 -29.00 14.05
C ARG A 3 -20.11 -27.95 13.21
N TRP A 4 -19.92 -28.01 11.90
CA TRP A 4 -20.59 -27.15 10.93
C TRP A 4 -21.80 -27.88 10.32
N PRO A 5 -23.00 -27.29 10.27
CA PRO A 5 -24.05 -27.73 9.38
C PRO A 5 -23.88 -27.02 8.03
N CYS A 6 -23.03 -27.56 7.14
CA CYS A 6 -22.91 -27.10 5.75
C CYS A 6 -23.50 -28.14 4.78
N LYS A 7 -24.24 -27.66 3.78
CA LYS A 7 -24.64 -28.40 2.56
C LYS A 7 -23.46 -28.37 1.52
N PRO A 8 -23.44 -29.25 0.49
CA PRO A 8 -22.23 -29.98 0.05
C PRO A 8 -21.29 -29.30 -1.00
N GLY A 9 -19.97 -29.54 -0.90
CA GLY A 9 -18.87 -29.47 -1.90
C GLY A 9 -17.48 -29.32 -1.21
N TYR A 10 -16.35 -29.96 -1.59
CA TYR A 10 -15.15 -29.41 -2.27
C TYR A 10 -13.87 -30.15 -1.84
N VAL A 11 -12.80 -30.13 -2.67
CA VAL A 11 -11.40 -30.45 -2.29
C VAL A 11 -10.60 -29.13 -2.23
N THR A 12 -9.89 -28.84 -1.13
CA THR A 12 -9.12 -27.61 -0.90
C THR A 12 -7.77 -28.00 -0.33
N LEU A 13 -6.70 -27.75 -1.09
CA LEU A 13 -5.34 -27.92 -0.61
C LEU A 13 -4.86 -26.58 -0.01
N ALA A 14 -4.62 -26.54 1.30
CA ALA A 14 -4.05 -25.37 1.95
C ALA A 14 -2.56 -25.60 2.22
N VAL A 15 -1.68 -25.07 1.37
CA VAL A 15 -0.24 -25.02 1.63
C VAL A 15 0.02 -23.91 2.65
N THR A 16 -0.25 -24.20 3.93
CA THR A 16 0.00 -23.25 5.01
C THR A 16 1.46 -23.27 5.44
N THR A 17 1.98 -22.11 5.84
CA THR A 17 3.37 -21.96 6.26
C THR A 17 3.49 -21.87 7.78
N GLY A 18 4.33 -22.75 8.33
CA GLY A 18 5.09 -22.49 9.55
C GLY A 18 4.39 -22.70 10.90
N ILE A 19 4.41 -23.93 11.43
CA ILE A 19 4.32 -24.16 12.88
C ILE A 19 5.16 -25.40 13.25
N ARG A 20 6.23 -25.21 14.05
CA ARG A 20 6.68 -26.25 14.99
C ARG A 20 5.54 -26.40 15.99
N MET A 21 4.76 -27.47 15.88
CA MET A 21 3.90 -27.86 17.00
C MET A 21 4.81 -28.21 18.18
N HIS A 22 4.39 -27.83 19.38
CA HIS A 22 5.04 -28.17 20.65
C HIS A 22 5.61 -29.61 20.63
N PRO A 23 6.75 -29.91 21.30
CA PRO A 23 7.36 -31.25 21.32
C PRO A 23 6.50 -32.40 21.90
N GLY A 24 5.20 -32.19 22.12
CA GLY A 24 4.23 -33.19 22.57
C GLY A 24 2.90 -33.16 21.81
N CYS A 25 2.79 -32.40 20.71
CA CYS A 25 1.63 -32.50 19.82
C CYS A 25 1.93 -33.59 18.77
N PRO A 26 1.18 -34.70 18.71
CA PRO A 26 1.36 -35.67 17.64
C PRO A 26 1.20 -34.96 16.28
N ASN A 27 2.07 -35.32 15.34
CA ASN A 27 2.02 -34.99 13.91
C ASN A 27 0.56 -34.74 13.48
N PRO A 28 0.17 -33.60 12.87
CA PRO A 28 -1.23 -33.26 12.70
C PRO A 28 -1.91 -34.38 11.92
N ALA A 29 -2.74 -35.14 12.62
CA ALA A 29 -3.50 -36.20 12.02
C ALA A 29 -4.36 -35.59 10.91
N MET A 30 -4.20 -36.12 9.69
CA MET A 30 -5.13 -35.95 8.59
C MET A 30 -6.56 -36.17 9.12
N GLN A 31 -7.41 -35.14 9.09
CA GLN A 31 -8.81 -35.30 9.47
C GLN A 31 -9.60 -35.78 8.25
N ASP A 32 -9.93 -37.07 8.23
CA ASP A 32 -10.96 -37.62 7.34
C ASP A 32 -12.33 -37.36 7.97
N GLN A 33 -13.10 -36.40 7.44
CA GLN A 33 -14.54 -36.33 7.71
C GLN A 33 -15.30 -36.93 6.52
N LYS A 34 -15.89 -38.10 6.74
CA LYS A 34 -16.85 -38.75 5.83
C LYS A 34 -18.26 -38.62 6.40
N GLU A 35 -18.88 -37.45 6.24
CA GLU A 35 -20.34 -37.33 6.35
C GLU A 35 -20.92 -37.17 4.94
N ALA A 36 -22.09 -37.79 4.73
CA ALA A 36 -22.67 -38.08 3.42
C ALA A 36 -22.77 -36.85 2.51
N GLY A 37 -21.86 -36.75 1.53
CA GLY A 37 -22.03 -35.88 0.35
C GLY A 37 -20.77 -35.25 -0.21
N VAL A 38 -19.63 -35.25 0.50
CA VAL A 38 -18.42 -34.53 0.06
C VAL A 38 -17.16 -35.17 0.60
N GLN A 39 -16.07 -35.14 -0.17
CA GLN A 39 -14.73 -35.39 0.35
C GLN A 39 -13.88 -34.13 0.11
N LEU A 40 -13.35 -33.55 1.20
CA LEU A 40 -12.35 -32.48 1.22
C LEU A 40 -11.00 -33.07 1.62
N TRP A 41 -9.94 -32.86 0.83
CA TRP A 41 -8.59 -33.25 1.21
C TRP A 41 -7.69 -32.04 1.39
N LEU A 42 -7.19 -31.88 2.61
CA LEU A 42 -6.31 -30.79 3.03
C LEU A 42 -4.90 -31.34 3.30
N SER A 43 -3.89 -30.69 2.74
CA SER A 43 -2.49 -30.93 3.07
C SER A 43 -1.72 -29.63 3.16
N ALA A 44 -0.95 -29.53 4.24
CA ALA A 44 -0.07 -28.42 4.55
C ALA A 44 1.37 -28.94 4.59
N PRO A 45 2.05 -29.05 3.43
CA PRO A 45 3.40 -29.58 3.39
C PRO A 45 4.37 -28.64 4.12
N GLN A 46 5.30 -29.21 4.88
CA GLN A 46 6.26 -28.44 5.65
C GLN A 46 7.31 -27.82 4.72
N ILE A 47 7.41 -26.49 4.72
CA ILE A 47 8.44 -25.75 4.00
C ILE A 47 9.77 -25.80 4.77
N ASP A 48 10.85 -26.13 4.08
CA ASP A 48 12.20 -25.94 4.60
C ASP A 48 12.64 -24.47 4.46
N TRP A 49 12.37 -23.68 5.49
CA TRP A 49 12.76 -22.27 5.54
C TRP A 49 14.27 -22.07 5.57
N GLN A 50 15.04 -23.02 6.11
CA GLN A 50 16.50 -22.89 6.12
C GLN A 50 17.05 -23.03 4.70
N TYR A 51 16.50 -23.95 3.91
CA TYR A 51 16.79 -24.07 2.49
C TYR A 51 16.43 -22.79 1.73
N MET A 52 15.19 -22.30 1.91
CA MET A 52 14.69 -21.10 1.24
C MET A 52 15.53 -19.84 1.54
N MET A 53 15.89 -19.63 2.81
CA MET A 53 16.71 -18.49 3.21
C MET A 53 18.16 -18.59 2.71
N LYS A 54 18.71 -19.80 2.56
CA LYS A 54 20.05 -20.03 1.99
C LYS A 54 20.11 -19.73 0.49
N LEU A 55 19.03 -20.05 -0.23
CA LEU A 55 18.91 -19.74 -1.66
C LEU A 55 18.84 -18.24 -1.92
N GLY A 56 18.25 -17.48 -0.99
CA GLY A 56 18.03 -16.05 -1.12
C GLY A 56 16.95 -15.69 -2.14
N PRO A 57 16.51 -14.42 -2.17
CA PRO A 57 15.42 -13.96 -3.04
C PRO A 57 15.76 -13.97 -4.54
N GLN A 58 17.03 -14.14 -4.91
CA GLN A 58 17.47 -14.22 -6.31
C GLN A 58 17.29 -15.62 -6.92
N ALA A 59 17.00 -16.63 -6.12
CA ALA A 59 16.81 -18.01 -6.56
C ALA A 59 15.33 -18.34 -6.84
N GLN A 60 14.64 -17.41 -7.51
CA GLN A 60 13.20 -17.51 -7.74
C GLN A 60 12.82 -18.81 -8.47
N ASP A 61 13.59 -19.22 -9.47
CA ASP A 61 13.38 -20.49 -10.18
C ASP A 61 13.39 -21.69 -9.22
N LYS A 62 14.26 -21.68 -8.20
CA LYS A 62 14.32 -22.73 -7.17
C LYS A 62 13.13 -22.70 -6.24
N TRP A 63 12.57 -21.53 -5.99
CA TRP A 63 11.35 -21.39 -5.20
C TRP A 63 10.15 -21.92 -5.98
N GLU A 64 10.09 -21.66 -7.29
CA GLU A 64 9.05 -22.21 -8.17
C GLU A 64 9.13 -23.74 -8.27
N ASP A 65 10.32 -24.29 -8.48
CA ASP A 65 10.57 -25.75 -8.54
C ASP A 65 10.09 -26.42 -7.24
N TYR A 66 10.51 -25.88 -6.09
CA TYR A 66 10.14 -26.43 -4.80
C TYR A 66 8.62 -26.33 -4.54
N GLY A 67 7.99 -25.20 -4.88
CA GLY A 67 6.55 -25.05 -4.80
C GLY A 67 5.80 -26.07 -5.66
N ALA A 68 6.31 -26.39 -6.85
CA ALA A 68 5.74 -27.41 -7.72
C ALA A 68 5.84 -28.82 -7.11
N GLU A 69 6.97 -29.17 -6.50
CA GLU A 69 7.15 -30.44 -5.79
C GLU A 69 6.14 -30.59 -4.64
N LEU A 70 5.92 -29.54 -3.84
CA LEU A 70 4.96 -29.56 -2.74
C LEU A 70 3.52 -29.79 -3.23
N VAL A 71 3.12 -29.13 -4.32
CA VAL A 71 1.80 -29.34 -4.95
C VAL A 71 1.67 -30.77 -5.48
N GLN A 72 2.70 -31.29 -6.14
CA GLN A 72 2.67 -32.65 -6.69
C GLN A 72 2.56 -33.71 -5.59
N GLN A 73 3.35 -33.60 -4.52
CA GLN A 73 3.28 -34.50 -3.36
C GLN A 73 1.89 -34.49 -2.73
N ALA A 74 1.31 -33.29 -2.61
CA ALA A 74 -0.04 -33.13 -2.10
C ALA A 74 -1.08 -33.84 -2.99
N VAL A 75 -1.04 -33.60 -4.31
CA VAL A 75 -1.97 -34.25 -5.25
C VAL A 75 -1.85 -35.77 -5.20
N GLN A 76 -0.62 -36.31 -5.17
CA GLN A 76 -0.39 -37.75 -5.05
C GLN A 76 -0.98 -38.34 -3.76
N ALA A 77 -0.82 -37.65 -2.64
CA ALA A 77 -1.39 -38.08 -1.37
C ALA A 77 -2.93 -38.04 -1.37
N ALA A 78 -3.54 -37.04 -2.02
CA ALA A 78 -4.99 -36.98 -2.22
C ALA A 78 -5.50 -38.16 -3.06
N GLN A 79 -4.83 -38.44 -4.18
CA GLN A 79 -5.16 -39.56 -5.06
C GLN A 79 -5.04 -40.91 -4.33
N ALA A 80 -4.00 -41.09 -3.51
CA ALA A 80 -3.82 -42.27 -2.68
C ALA A 80 -4.94 -42.46 -1.63
N LYS A 81 -5.65 -41.38 -1.27
CA LYS A 81 -6.83 -41.39 -0.39
C LYS A 81 -8.15 -41.54 -1.14
N GLY A 82 -8.13 -41.71 -2.46
CA GLY A 82 -9.30 -41.93 -3.30
C GLY A 82 -9.92 -40.64 -3.85
N PHE A 83 -9.24 -39.51 -3.75
CA PHE A 83 -9.70 -38.24 -4.33
C PHE A 83 -9.24 -38.14 -5.79
N PRO A 84 -10.15 -38.19 -6.78
CA PRO A 84 -9.76 -38.16 -8.18
C PRO A 84 -9.22 -36.79 -8.58
N LEU A 85 -8.12 -36.80 -9.33
CA LEU A 85 -7.61 -35.60 -9.99
C LEU A 85 -8.40 -35.38 -11.30
N GLN A 86 -8.87 -34.16 -11.52
CA GLN A 86 -9.42 -33.74 -12.81
C GLN A 86 -8.34 -32.99 -13.58
N GLY A 87 -7.93 -33.52 -14.73
CA GLY A 87 -6.83 -32.99 -15.52
C GLY A 87 -5.50 -33.71 -15.26
N LYS A 88 -4.36 -33.02 -15.46
CA LYS A 88 -3.02 -33.62 -15.29
C LYS A 88 -2.05 -32.66 -14.56
N PRO A 89 -1.15 -33.15 -13.69
CA PRO A 89 -0.20 -32.30 -12.95
C PRO A 89 0.73 -31.46 -13.83
N GLU A 90 1.18 -32.02 -14.95
CA GLU A 90 2.02 -31.34 -15.95
C GLU A 90 1.23 -30.38 -16.86
N ALA A 91 -0.10 -30.40 -16.77
CA ALA A 91 -1.01 -29.58 -17.55
C ALA A 91 -1.92 -28.77 -16.61
N ARG A 92 -3.23 -28.79 -16.82
CA ARG A 92 -4.20 -28.11 -15.95
C ARG A 92 -4.83 -29.13 -15.01
N MET A 93 -4.96 -28.76 -13.73
CA MET A 93 -5.65 -29.49 -12.68
C MET A 93 -6.90 -28.71 -12.28
N ASP A 94 -8.07 -29.14 -12.74
CA ASP A 94 -9.33 -28.37 -12.68
C ASP A 94 -9.99 -28.36 -11.29
N ASN A 95 -9.56 -29.25 -10.39
CA ASN A 95 -10.11 -29.37 -9.04
C ASN A 95 -9.06 -29.21 -7.94
N VAL A 96 -7.91 -28.58 -8.25
CA VAL A 96 -6.85 -28.31 -7.27
C VAL A 96 -6.76 -26.81 -7.03
N PHE A 97 -7.02 -26.40 -5.79
CA PHE A 97 -6.88 -25.02 -5.32
C PHE A 97 -5.77 -24.95 -4.29
N VAL A 98 -4.92 -23.90 -4.35
CA VAL A 98 -3.78 -23.75 -3.44
C VAL A 98 -3.93 -22.48 -2.62
N ALA A 99 -3.96 -22.61 -1.29
CA ALA A 99 -3.75 -21.47 -0.39
C ALA A 99 -2.27 -21.33 -0.04
N MET A 100 -1.73 -20.10 -0.05
CA MET A 100 -0.34 -19.76 0.30
C MET A 100 -0.35 -18.66 1.35
N HIS A 101 0.33 -18.89 2.47
CA HIS A 101 0.44 -17.92 3.56
C HIS A 101 1.76 -17.14 3.53
N SER A 102 1.67 -15.80 3.65
CA SER A 102 2.82 -14.90 3.82
C SER A 102 3.84 -15.10 2.69
N VAL A 103 5.13 -15.20 2.99
CA VAL A 103 6.19 -15.33 1.97
C VAL A 103 6.09 -16.58 1.07
N SER A 104 5.23 -17.58 1.36
CA SER A 104 4.96 -18.65 0.37
C SER A 104 4.20 -18.17 -0.86
N THR A 105 3.64 -16.97 -0.86
CA THR A 105 3.09 -16.37 -2.09
C THR A 105 4.15 -16.26 -3.20
N CYS A 106 5.45 -16.30 -2.86
CA CYS A 106 6.53 -16.32 -3.84
C CYS A 106 6.59 -17.63 -4.65
N PHE A 107 5.90 -18.70 -4.24
CA PHE A 107 5.74 -19.92 -5.04
C PHE A 107 4.70 -19.76 -6.14
N TYR A 108 3.89 -18.69 -6.11
CA TYR A 108 2.78 -18.51 -7.02
C TYR A 108 3.17 -18.62 -8.50
N PRO A 109 4.28 -18.02 -8.99
CA PRO A 109 4.66 -18.12 -10.40
C PRO A 109 4.94 -19.56 -10.88
N GLY A 110 5.13 -20.52 -9.97
CA GLY A 110 5.29 -21.95 -10.26
C GLY A 110 3.95 -22.66 -10.53
N ALA A 111 3.82 -23.87 -9.98
CA ALA A 111 2.63 -24.71 -10.18
C ALA A 111 1.29 -24.08 -9.76
N PRO A 112 1.19 -23.25 -8.70
CA PRO A 112 -0.06 -22.59 -8.34
C PRO A 112 -0.65 -21.73 -9.46
N MET A 113 0.17 -20.94 -10.17
CA MET A 113 -0.30 -20.17 -11.33
C MET A 113 -0.48 -21.04 -12.57
N LYS A 114 0.50 -21.91 -12.86
CA LYS A 114 0.59 -22.62 -14.14
C LYS A 114 -0.43 -23.76 -14.26
N HIS A 115 -0.67 -24.49 -13.17
CA HIS A 115 -1.33 -25.80 -13.22
C HIS A 115 -2.62 -25.87 -12.38
N CYS A 116 -2.76 -25.09 -11.31
CA CYS A 116 -3.90 -25.19 -10.40
C CYS A 116 -5.16 -24.45 -10.93
N ALA A 117 -6.34 -24.87 -10.46
CA ALA A 117 -7.63 -24.29 -10.81
C ALA A 117 -7.78 -22.86 -10.28
N GLY A 118 -7.19 -22.58 -9.11
CA GLY A 118 -7.13 -21.26 -8.51
C GLY A 118 -6.16 -21.22 -7.34
N ALA A 119 -5.79 -20.01 -6.95
CA ALA A 119 -4.89 -19.76 -5.83
C ALA A 119 -5.50 -18.76 -4.85
N VAL A 120 -5.13 -18.84 -3.58
CA VAL A 120 -5.52 -17.88 -2.56
C VAL A 120 -4.31 -17.45 -1.73
N MET A 121 -4.10 -16.15 -1.65
CA MET A 121 -3.03 -15.51 -0.89
C MET A 121 -3.56 -15.15 0.49
N LEU A 122 -3.04 -15.81 1.52
CA LEU A 122 -3.35 -15.55 2.92
C LEU A 122 -2.25 -14.65 3.49
N ALA A 123 -2.62 -13.47 4.01
CA ALA A 123 -1.67 -12.50 4.56
C ALA A 123 -0.53 -12.15 3.58
N GLY A 124 -0.82 -12.09 2.27
CA GLY A 124 0.17 -11.88 1.23
C GLY A 124 -0.46 -11.29 -0.03
N VAL A 125 0.38 -10.70 -0.89
CA VAL A 125 -0.04 -10.08 -2.15
C VAL A 125 0.85 -10.48 -3.31
N VAL A 126 0.32 -10.36 -4.53
CA VAL A 126 1.09 -10.47 -5.78
C VAL A 126 1.24 -9.06 -6.32
N ASP A 127 2.33 -8.40 -5.94
CA ASP A 127 2.56 -7.00 -6.25
C ASP A 127 3.84 -6.78 -7.10
N GLY A 128 4.57 -7.84 -7.44
CA GLY A 128 5.85 -7.77 -8.15
C GLY A 128 7.08 -7.65 -7.25
N SER A 129 6.90 -7.59 -5.92
CA SER A 129 8.03 -7.45 -4.99
C SER A 129 8.95 -8.68 -4.95
N PHE A 130 8.44 -9.87 -5.29
CA PHE A 130 9.15 -11.15 -5.11
C PHE A 130 9.07 -12.09 -6.33
N GLY A 131 8.72 -11.59 -7.53
CA GLY A 131 8.59 -12.44 -8.71
C GLY A 131 8.43 -11.69 -10.04
N PRO A 132 8.31 -12.40 -11.18
CA PRO A 132 8.23 -11.82 -12.52
C PRO A 132 6.83 -11.30 -12.83
N ILE A 133 5.83 -11.79 -12.08
CA ILE A 133 4.46 -11.34 -12.18
C ILE A 133 4.39 -10.01 -11.44
N ALA A 134 4.48 -8.94 -12.20
CA ALA A 134 4.37 -7.59 -11.69
C ALA A 134 2.94 -7.22 -11.28
N ASP A 135 1.92 -7.99 -11.72
CA ASP A 135 0.52 -7.59 -11.59
C ASP A 135 -0.45 -8.75 -11.31
N ALA A 136 -1.14 -8.67 -10.16
CA ALA A 136 -2.22 -9.58 -9.80
C ALA A 136 -3.37 -9.56 -10.81
N ALA A 137 -3.66 -8.43 -11.47
CA ALA A 137 -4.70 -8.36 -12.47
C ALA A 137 -4.40 -9.27 -13.67
N ALA A 138 -3.12 -9.42 -14.04
CA ALA A 138 -2.65 -10.22 -15.16
C ALA A 138 -2.55 -11.74 -14.89
N ALA A 139 -2.90 -12.22 -13.69
CA ALA A 139 -2.86 -13.64 -13.36
C ALA A 139 -3.71 -14.50 -14.34
N PRO A 140 -3.19 -15.60 -14.89
CA PRO A 140 -3.91 -16.40 -15.89
C PRO A 140 -5.08 -17.22 -15.30
N ARG A 141 -5.15 -17.34 -13.97
CA ARG A 141 -6.12 -18.17 -13.24
C ARG A 141 -6.81 -17.36 -12.15
N PRO A 142 -7.98 -17.80 -11.65
CA PRO A 142 -8.60 -17.24 -10.46
C PRO A 142 -7.60 -17.12 -9.31
N LEU A 143 -7.55 -15.94 -8.69
CA LEU A 143 -6.62 -15.59 -7.63
C LEU A 143 -7.35 -14.75 -6.59
N MET A 144 -7.47 -15.25 -5.36
CA MET A 144 -8.04 -14.50 -4.25
C MET A 144 -6.94 -13.94 -3.35
N HIS A 145 -7.18 -12.76 -2.76
CA HIS A 145 -6.37 -12.23 -1.66
C HIS A 145 -7.21 -12.14 -0.39
N VAL A 146 -6.69 -12.65 0.72
CA VAL A 146 -7.28 -12.56 2.05
C VAL A 146 -6.24 -12.00 3.01
N LEU A 147 -6.47 -10.79 3.49
CA LEU A 147 -5.54 -9.99 4.28
C LEU A 147 -6.16 -9.61 5.62
N ALA A 148 -5.29 -9.22 6.56
CA ALA A 148 -5.66 -8.79 7.90
C ALA A 148 -5.50 -7.27 8.02
N ALA A 149 -6.48 -6.60 8.66
CA ALA A 149 -6.42 -5.16 8.88
C ALA A 149 -5.28 -4.73 9.83
N LEU A 150 -4.94 -5.57 10.82
CA LEU A 150 -3.86 -5.37 11.80
C LEU A 150 -2.59 -6.17 11.44
N ASP A 151 -2.41 -6.52 10.17
CA ASP A 151 -1.22 -7.22 9.67
C ASP A 151 -0.02 -6.27 9.71
N GLY A 152 0.96 -6.52 10.59
CA GLY A 152 2.15 -5.70 10.69
C GLY A 152 3.25 -6.05 9.69
N GLN A 153 3.16 -7.22 9.05
CA GLN A 153 4.19 -7.77 8.16
C GLN A 153 3.92 -7.43 6.69
N THR A 154 2.76 -7.82 6.17
CA THR A 154 2.33 -7.48 4.79
C THR A 154 1.79 -6.06 4.71
N ARG A 155 1.13 -5.60 5.78
CA ARG A 155 0.62 -4.24 5.98
C ARG A 155 -0.50 -3.80 5.04
N LEU A 156 -1.32 -2.89 5.58
CA LEU A 156 -2.46 -2.33 4.89
C LEU A 156 -2.11 -1.55 3.60
N PRO A 157 -1.00 -0.79 3.51
CA PRO A 157 -0.62 -0.13 2.26
C PRO A 157 -0.43 -1.08 1.08
N ARG A 158 0.18 -2.26 1.28
CA ARG A 158 0.28 -3.27 0.21
C ARG A 158 -1.07 -3.80 -0.23
N ALA A 159 -1.97 -4.02 0.73
CA ALA A 159 -3.34 -4.42 0.44
C ALA A 159 -4.05 -3.33 -0.38
N ALA A 160 -3.92 -2.07 0.01
CA ALA A 160 -4.49 -0.92 -0.67
C ALA A 160 -4.00 -0.81 -2.13
N TRP A 161 -2.68 -0.90 -2.35
CA TRP A 161 -2.11 -0.86 -3.69
C TRP A 161 -2.58 -2.04 -4.55
N THR A 162 -2.64 -3.24 -3.99
CA THR A 162 -3.16 -4.42 -4.71
C THR A 162 -4.64 -4.23 -5.08
N ALA A 163 -5.46 -3.73 -4.17
CA ALA A 163 -6.86 -3.42 -4.43
C ALA A 163 -7.02 -2.38 -5.55
N ALA A 164 -6.21 -1.32 -5.54
CA ALA A 164 -6.21 -0.31 -6.59
C ALA A 164 -5.84 -0.89 -7.97
N ARG A 165 -4.92 -1.85 -8.05
CA ARG A 165 -4.58 -2.53 -9.32
C ARG A 165 -5.69 -3.46 -9.82
N LEU A 166 -6.43 -4.09 -8.90
CA LEU A 166 -7.53 -4.98 -9.27
C LEU A 166 -8.78 -4.21 -9.70
N ALA A 167 -9.04 -3.05 -9.11
CA ALA A 167 -10.27 -2.29 -9.32
C ALA A 167 -10.61 -1.94 -10.79
N PRO A 168 -9.64 -1.62 -11.68
CA PRO A 168 -9.92 -1.44 -13.11
C PRO A 168 -10.60 -2.64 -13.78
N LEU A 169 -10.39 -3.87 -13.31
CA LEU A 169 -11.07 -5.05 -13.86
C LEU A 169 -12.59 -5.00 -13.62
N ALA A 170 -13.05 -4.37 -12.53
CA ALA A 170 -14.47 -4.17 -12.32
C ALA A 170 -15.06 -3.17 -13.33
N ALA A 171 -14.34 -2.10 -13.64
CA ALA A 171 -14.77 -1.14 -14.66
C ALA A 171 -14.80 -1.77 -16.07
N GLN A 172 -13.84 -2.64 -16.38
CA GLN A 172 -13.73 -3.28 -17.71
C GLN A 172 -14.68 -4.46 -17.91
N PHE A 173 -14.82 -5.32 -16.89
CA PHE A 173 -15.49 -6.62 -17.01
C PHE A 173 -16.69 -6.77 -16.06
N GLY A 174 -16.97 -5.76 -15.24
CA GLY A 174 -18.03 -5.77 -14.23
C GLY A 174 -17.58 -6.34 -12.87
N ALA A 175 -18.22 -5.87 -11.80
CA ALA A 175 -17.95 -6.29 -10.43
C ALA A 175 -18.07 -7.81 -10.21
N ARG A 176 -19.04 -8.45 -10.87
CA ARG A 176 -19.25 -9.91 -10.79
C ARG A 176 -18.06 -10.69 -11.36
N HIS A 177 -17.53 -10.25 -12.49
CA HIS A 177 -16.34 -10.87 -13.08
C HIS A 177 -15.15 -10.72 -12.15
N LEU A 178 -14.88 -9.49 -11.66
CA LEU A 178 -13.82 -9.24 -10.68
C LEU A 178 -13.95 -10.18 -9.47
N ALA A 179 -15.12 -10.27 -8.84
CA ALA A 179 -15.32 -11.12 -7.66
C ALA A 179 -15.17 -12.63 -7.95
N THR A 180 -15.35 -13.06 -9.19
CA THR A 180 -15.19 -14.46 -9.58
C THR A 180 -13.72 -14.82 -9.75
N ILE A 181 -12.96 -13.96 -10.44
CA ILE A 181 -11.56 -14.25 -10.81
C ILE A 181 -10.51 -13.61 -9.88
N ARG A 182 -10.86 -12.52 -9.19
CA ARG A 182 -9.99 -11.68 -8.35
C ARG A 182 -10.69 -11.17 -7.07
N PRO A 183 -11.38 -12.03 -6.30
CA PRO A 183 -11.97 -11.58 -5.06
C PRO A 183 -10.90 -11.10 -4.07
N PHE A 184 -11.24 -10.07 -3.30
CA PHE A 184 -10.31 -9.44 -2.38
C PHE A 184 -10.98 -9.25 -1.02
N ALA A 185 -10.31 -9.67 0.05
CA ALA A 185 -10.84 -9.61 1.40
C ALA A 185 -9.82 -8.99 2.36
N VAL A 186 -10.23 -7.97 3.11
CA VAL A 186 -9.52 -7.48 4.29
C VAL A 186 -10.40 -7.72 5.50
N ILE A 187 -9.91 -8.53 6.44
CA ILE A 187 -10.68 -8.91 7.62
C ILE A 187 -10.28 -8.01 8.80
N ALA A 188 -11.28 -7.28 9.31
CA ALA A 188 -11.13 -6.36 10.43
C ALA A 188 -10.75 -7.09 11.73
N GLY A 189 -9.92 -6.46 12.55
CA GLY A 189 -9.45 -7.00 13.82
C GLY A 189 -8.45 -8.16 13.70
N MET A 190 -8.25 -8.72 12.51
CA MET A 190 -7.25 -9.77 12.31
C MET A 190 -5.83 -9.23 12.21
N ASN A 191 -4.85 -10.03 12.63
CA ASN A 191 -3.43 -9.81 12.34
C ASN A 191 -2.84 -10.90 11.42
N HIS A 192 -1.56 -10.79 11.08
CA HIS A 192 -0.87 -11.73 10.20
C HIS A 192 -0.86 -13.16 10.75
N ALA A 193 -0.56 -13.34 12.04
CA ALA A 193 -0.41 -14.65 12.66
C ALA A 193 -1.72 -15.47 12.69
N GLN A 194 -2.88 -14.82 12.63
CA GLN A 194 -4.18 -15.50 12.66
C GLN A 194 -4.51 -16.29 11.39
N PHE A 195 -3.72 -16.15 10.32
CA PHE A 195 -3.75 -17.08 9.18
C PHE A 195 -2.98 -18.39 9.45
N SER A 196 -2.37 -18.55 10.63
CA SER A 196 -1.56 -19.71 11.03
C SER A 196 -1.90 -20.21 12.45
N ASN A 197 -0.96 -20.16 13.41
CA ASN A 197 -1.16 -20.58 14.81
C ASN A 197 -1.75 -19.49 15.72
N GLY A 198 -1.89 -18.25 15.23
CA GLY A 198 -2.30 -17.11 16.05
C GLY A 198 -1.22 -16.57 17.00
N VAL A 199 0.03 -17.05 16.92
CA VAL A 199 1.15 -16.54 17.74
C VAL A 199 1.65 -15.22 17.15
N VAL A 200 1.30 -14.12 17.80
CA VAL A 200 1.65 -12.75 17.38
C VAL A 200 3.17 -12.56 17.32
N ASN A 201 3.68 -12.04 16.21
CA ASN A 201 5.10 -11.71 16.05
C ASN A 201 5.34 -10.20 16.20
N THR A 202 5.34 -9.72 17.44
CA THR A 202 5.52 -8.29 17.76
C THR A 202 6.87 -7.75 17.27
N ALA A 203 7.91 -8.58 17.23
CA ALA A 203 9.23 -8.20 16.71
C ALA A 203 9.21 -7.88 15.21
N ARG A 204 8.24 -8.40 14.46
CA ARG A 204 8.00 -8.06 13.05
C ARG A 204 6.88 -7.03 12.88
N GLY A 205 6.39 -6.45 13.98
CA GLY A 205 5.38 -5.40 13.98
C GLY A 205 3.93 -5.89 14.02
N ASP A 206 3.68 -7.20 14.18
CA ASP A 206 2.30 -7.67 14.33
C ASP A 206 1.66 -7.13 15.61
N LEU A 207 0.40 -6.72 15.47
CA LEU A 207 -0.41 -6.21 16.56
C LEU A 207 -1.26 -7.31 17.19
N PRO A 208 -1.62 -7.21 18.47
CA PRO A 208 -2.60 -8.11 19.07
C PRO A 208 -3.94 -8.05 18.32
N PRO A 209 -4.56 -9.19 18.01
CA PRO A 209 -5.83 -9.21 17.30
C PRO A 209 -6.99 -8.87 18.24
N ASP A 210 -8.07 -8.33 17.67
CA ASP A 210 -9.26 -7.91 18.43
C ASP A 210 -10.32 -9.01 18.58
N VAL A 211 -10.02 -10.17 18.04
CA VAL A 211 -10.98 -11.19 17.64
C VAL A 211 -10.41 -12.57 17.96
N PRO A 212 -11.20 -13.48 18.55
CA PRO A 212 -10.73 -14.82 18.86
C PRO A 212 -10.28 -15.57 17.60
N LEU A 213 -9.22 -16.38 17.73
CA LEU A 213 -8.68 -17.18 16.61
C LEU A 213 -9.74 -18.07 15.95
N ALA A 214 -10.66 -18.66 16.73
CA ALA A 214 -11.71 -19.52 16.21
C ALA A 214 -12.67 -18.77 15.27
N THR A 215 -13.16 -17.60 15.70
CA THR A 215 -14.03 -16.73 14.88
C THR A 215 -13.33 -16.34 13.58
N GLN A 216 -12.01 -16.11 13.63
CA GLN A 216 -11.26 -15.73 12.45
C GLN A 216 -10.96 -16.89 11.51
N ALA A 217 -10.69 -18.06 12.05
CA ALA A 217 -10.59 -19.27 11.24
C ALA A 217 -11.91 -19.54 10.49
N GLU A 218 -13.06 -19.30 11.12
CA GLU A 218 -14.37 -19.41 10.47
C GLU A 218 -14.56 -18.38 9.36
N ALA A 219 -14.17 -17.12 9.59
CA ALA A 219 -14.24 -16.07 8.57
C ALA A 219 -13.37 -16.40 7.36
N VAL A 220 -12.10 -16.76 7.57
CA VAL A 220 -11.18 -17.16 6.49
C VAL A 220 -11.70 -18.39 5.75
N ALA A 221 -12.14 -19.43 6.47
CA ALA A 221 -12.68 -20.64 5.86
C ALA A 221 -13.91 -20.35 4.99
N GLY A 222 -14.81 -19.46 5.44
CA GLY A 222 -15.97 -19.04 4.66
C GLY A 222 -15.60 -18.35 3.35
N GLN A 223 -14.54 -17.54 3.35
CA GLN A 223 -14.02 -16.89 2.15
C GLN A 223 -13.40 -17.89 1.16
N LEU A 224 -12.60 -18.83 1.67
CA LEU A 224 -12.00 -19.89 0.86
C LEU A 224 -13.08 -20.79 0.24
N ALA A 225 -14.09 -21.18 1.04
CA ALA A 225 -15.19 -22.00 0.57
C ALA A 225 -15.96 -21.32 -0.56
N ALA A 226 -16.27 -20.02 -0.42
CA ALA A 226 -16.93 -19.25 -1.47
C ALA A 226 -16.05 -19.17 -2.74
N PHE A 227 -14.75 -18.92 -2.61
CA PHE A 227 -13.86 -18.87 -3.77
C PHE A 227 -13.78 -20.19 -4.54
N VAL A 228 -13.68 -21.31 -3.82
CA VAL A 228 -13.69 -22.65 -4.42
C VAL A 228 -15.05 -22.93 -5.06
N ALA A 229 -16.16 -22.65 -4.37
CA ALA A 229 -17.51 -22.82 -4.90
C ALA A 229 -17.78 -22.02 -6.18
N ALA A 230 -17.22 -20.81 -6.28
CA ALA A 230 -17.36 -19.97 -7.46
C ALA A 230 -16.61 -20.53 -8.69
N ASN A 231 -15.51 -21.26 -8.49
CA ASN A 231 -14.57 -21.63 -9.56
C ASN A 231 -14.44 -23.15 -9.81
N HIS A 232 -15.02 -23.99 -8.96
CA HIS A 232 -14.92 -25.44 -9.09
C HIS A 232 -15.86 -25.99 -10.19
N PRO A 233 -15.39 -26.85 -11.12
CA PRO A 233 -16.18 -27.30 -12.27
C PRO A 233 -17.44 -28.11 -11.90
N ALA A 234 -17.44 -28.76 -10.74
CA ALA A 234 -18.60 -29.52 -10.24
C ALA A 234 -19.59 -28.71 -9.38
N ALA A 235 -19.36 -27.40 -9.17
CA ALA A 235 -20.30 -26.58 -8.42
C ALA A 235 -21.60 -26.39 -9.21
N THR A 236 -22.76 -26.44 -8.54
CA THR A 236 -24.03 -26.15 -9.21
C THR A 236 -24.12 -24.66 -9.56
N PRO A 237 -24.91 -24.27 -10.57
CA PRO A 237 -25.11 -22.87 -10.91
C PRO A 237 -25.58 -22.02 -9.72
N GLU A 238 -26.47 -22.54 -8.88
CA GLU A 238 -27.00 -21.85 -7.70
C GLU A 238 -25.92 -21.66 -6.63
N THR A 239 -25.11 -22.69 -6.40
CA THR A 239 -24.02 -22.67 -5.42
C THR A 239 -22.93 -21.68 -5.84
N SER A 240 -22.53 -21.73 -7.12
CA SER A 240 -21.58 -20.77 -7.70
C SER A 240 -22.15 -19.35 -7.65
N HIS A 241 -23.44 -19.16 -7.97
CA HIS A 241 -24.07 -17.85 -7.90
C HIS A 241 -24.03 -17.26 -6.49
N HIS A 242 -24.45 -18.00 -5.48
CA HIS A 242 -24.43 -17.55 -4.08
C HIS A 242 -23.01 -17.23 -3.60
N ALA A 243 -22.05 -18.08 -3.97
CA ALA A 243 -20.64 -17.87 -3.63
C ALA A 243 -20.09 -16.57 -4.26
N VAL A 244 -20.41 -16.30 -5.52
CA VAL A 244 -20.01 -15.05 -6.19
C VAL A 244 -20.65 -13.83 -5.52
N GLU A 245 -21.92 -13.88 -5.11
CA GLU A 245 -22.55 -12.77 -4.37
C GLU A 245 -21.83 -12.48 -3.04
N GLN A 246 -21.47 -13.52 -2.28
CA GLN A 246 -20.70 -13.36 -1.04
C GLN A 246 -19.32 -12.73 -1.30
N LEU A 247 -18.62 -13.17 -2.35
CA LEU A 247 -17.32 -12.63 -2.73
C LEU A 247 -17.42 -11.18 -3.22
N MET A 248 -18.49 -10.82 -3.94
CA MET A 248 -18.77 -9.44 -4.36
C MET A 248 -18.96 -8.53 -3.15
N GLN A 249 -19.79 -8.94 -2.19
CA GLN A 249 -20.02 -8.18 -0.95
C GLN A 249 -18.73 -7.99 -0.15
N THR A 250 -17.94 -9.06 -0.01
CA THR A 250 -16.64 -9.01 0.70
C THR A 250 -15.65 -8.09 0.00
N THR A 251 -15.57 -8.17 -1.34
CA THR A 251 -14.69 -7.32 -2.15
C THR A 251 -15.11 -5.86 -2.05
N ALA A 252 -16.41 -5.56 -2.14
CA ALA A 252 -16.94 -4.21 -1.96
C ALA A 252 -16.57 -3.63 -0.59
N ALA A 253 -16.85 -4.36 0.50
CA ALA A 253 -16.52 -3.90 1.85
C ALA A 253 -15.02 -3.65 2.04
N SER A 254 -14.17 -4.51 1.47
CA SER A 254 -12.71 -4.36 1.53
C SER A 254 -12.22 -3.17 0.71
N PHE A 255 -12.83 -2.93 -0.45
CA PHE A 255 -12.50 -1.78 -1.28
C PHE A 255 -12.93 -0.46 -0.63
N GLU A 256 -14.11 -0.40 0.01
CA GLU A 256 -14.52 0.76 0.79
C GLU A 256 -13.53 1.05 1.93
N LEU A 257 -13.11 -0.01 2.65
CA LEU A 257 -12.15 0.13 3.74
C LEU A 257 -10.79 0.70 3.28
N LEU A 258 -10.33 0.32 2.08
CA LEU A 258 -9.02 0.72 1.56
C LEU A 258 -9.03 2.01 0.73
N SER A 259 -10.20 2.46 0.27
CA SER A 259 -10.29 3.57 -0.70
C SER A 259 -9.71 4.89 -0.20
N PRO A 260 -9.95 5.34 1.04
CA PRO A 260 -9.36 6.60 1.52
C PRO A 260 -7.83 6.61 1.46
N PHE A 261 -7.19 5.49 1.78
CA PHE A 261 -5.74 5.35 1.65
C PHE A 261 -5.30 5.41 0.18
N CYS A 262 -5.97 4.68 -0.71
CA CYS A 262 -5.66 4.68 -2.14
C CYS A 262 -5.81 6.07 -2.75
N GLU A 263 -6.87 6.80 -2.43
CA GLU A 263 -7.13 8.17 -2.86
C GLU A 263 -6.04 9.13 -2.36
N ALA A 264 -5.67 9.05 -1.09
CA ALA A 264 -4.61 9.86 -0.49
C ALA A 264 -3.23 9.58 -1.13
N SER A 265 -2.99 8.33 -1.57
CA SER A 265 -1.80 7.97 -2.36
C SER A 265 -1.92 8.35 -3.84
N GLY A 266 -3.06 8.91 -4.28
CA GLY A 266 -3.31 9.28 -5.67
C GLY A 266 -3.59 8.11 -6.61
N ARG A 267 -3.84 6.91 -6.09
CA ARG A 267 -4.13 5.69 -6.87
C ARG A 267 -5.60 5.53 -7.25
N GLY A 268 -6.42 6.51 -6.91
CA GLY A 268 -7.86 6.47 -7.12
C GLY A 268 -8.58 5.61 -6.08
N SER A 269 -9.89 5.49 -6.25
CA SER A 269 -10.80 4.83 -5.31
C SER A 269 -11.21 3.45 -5.83
N PRO A 270 -10.69 2.34 -5.28
CA PRO A 270 -11.15 1.00 -5.63
C PRO A 270 -12.68 0.85 -5.52
N ALA A 271 -13.28 1.43 -4.49
CA ALA A 271 -14.72 1.37 -4.29
C ALA A 271 -15.49 2.14 -5.37
N ALA A 272 -15.02 3.33 -5.77
CA ALA A 272 -15.66 4.07 -6.85
C ALA A 272 -15.64 3.29 -8.17
N LEU A 273 -14.50 2.67 -8.52
CA LEU A 273 -14.36 1.86 -9.72
C LEU A 273 -15.26 0.61 -9.71
N LEU A 274 -15.45 0.01 -8.52
CA LEU A 274 -16.37 -1.11 -8.37
C LEU A 274 -17.83 -0.68 -8.62
N ARG A 275 -18.21 0.53 -8.17
CA ARG A 275 -19.55 1.11 -8.40
C ARG A 275 -19.75 1.53 -9.85
N THR A 276 -18.77 2.17 -10.49
CA THR A 276 -18.88 2.58 -11.91
C THR A 276 -18.94 1.39 -12.86
N GLY A 277 -18.21 0.31 -12.58
CA GLY A 277 -18.32 -0.95 -13.32
C GLY A 277 -19.70 -1.61 -13.23
N ALA A 278 -20.54 -1.22 -12.27
CA ALA A 278 -21.94 -1.65 -12.20
C ALA A 278 -22.87 -0.81 -13.11
N THR A 279 -22.42 0.37 -13.53
CA THR A 279 -23.15 1.31 -14.40
C THR A 279 -22.37 1.51 -15.69
N SER A 280 -22.60 0.68 -16.71
CA SER A 280 -21.93 0.83 -18.01
C SER A 280 -22.39 2.10 -18.76
N SER A 281 -22.01 3.28 -18.29
CA SER A 281 -22.28 4.55 -18.94
C SER A 281 -20.98 5.27 -19.26
N SER A 282 -20.95 5.90 -20.44
CA SER A 282 -19.88 6.72 -21.02
C SER A 282 -19.60 8.00 -20.22
N ASP A 283 -19.31 7.89 -18.92
CA ASP A 283 -18.97 9.03 -18.07
C ASP A 283 -17.46 9.32 -18.15
N PRO A 284 -17.03 10.45 -18.77
CA PRO A 284 -15.63 10.81 -18.88
C PRO A 284 -14.91 10.99 -17.53
N ALA A 285 -15.65 11.24 -16.43
CA ALA A 285 -15.05 11.26 -15.10
C ALA A 285 -14.60 9.87 -14.64
N GLY A 286 -15.31 8.82 -15.06
CA GLY A 286 -14.91 7.42 -14.85
C GLY A 286 -13.66 7.05 -15.65
N ASP A 287 -13.51 7.60 -16.86
CA ASP A 287 -12.36 7.37 -17.73
C ASP A 287 -11.08 8.02 -17.19
N GLU A 288 -11.14 9.21 -16.60
CA GLU A 288 -9.98 9.84 -15.93
C GLU A 288 -9.55 9.06 -14.68
N LEU A 289 -10.51 8.60 -13.86
CA LEU A 289 -10.23 7.75 -12.69
C LEU A 289 -9.59 6.41 -13.10
N ALA A 290 -10.09 5.79 -14.18
CA ALA A 290 -9.53 4.56 -14.73
C ALA A 290 -8.13 4.77 -15.33
N ALA A 291 -7.87 5.90 -15.98
CA ALA A 291 -6.56 6.21 -16.58
C ALA A 291 -5.46 6.32 -15.52
N TYR A 292 -5.73 6.89 -14.35
CA TYR A 292 -4.77 6.90 -13.24
C TYR A 292 -4.63 5.53 -12.57
N ALA A 293 -5.71 4.75 -12.43
CA ALA A 293 -5.65 3.41 -11.84
C ALA A 293 -4.97 2.35 -12.73
N MET A 294 -4.93 2.58 -14.04
CA MET A 294 -4.26 1.74 -15.04
C MET A 294 -2.77 2.08 -15.24
N GLY A 295 -2.24 3.06 -14.50
CA GLY A 295 -0.82 3.42 -14.57
C GLY A 295 0.06 2.20 -14.26
N ALA A 296 0.95 1.83 -15.19
CA ALA A 296 1.87 0.73 -14.97
C ALA A 296 2.79 1.05 -13.78
N GLU A 297 2.51 0.43 -12.64
CA GLU A 297 3.37 0.54 -11.47
C GLU A 297 4.69 -0.17 -11.74
N ARG A 298 5.79 0.54 -11.59
CA ARG A 298 7.11 -0.08 -11.53
C ARG A 298 7.59 0.07 -10.10
N LEU A 299 7.18 -0.88 -9.26
CA LEU A 299 7.72 -0.95 -7.90
C LEU A 299 9.25 -0.82 -7.95
N PRO A 300 9.88 -0.17 -6.95
CA PRO A 300 11.31 -0.26 -6.81
C PRO A 300 11.67 -1.74 -6.77
N ALA A 301 12.25 -2.26 -7.86
CA ALA A 301 13.13 -3.40 -7.72
C ALA A 301 14.12 -3.01 -6.62
N PHE A 302 14.48 -3.95 -5.72
CA PHE A 302 15.45 -3.80 -4.63
C PHE A 302 16.86 -3.43 -5.15
N SER A 303 16.98 -2.35 -5.91
CA SER A 303 18.17 -1.81 -6.52
C SER A 303 18.56 -0.58 -5.70
N PRO A 304 19.60 -0.69 -4.85
CA PRO A 304 20.07 0.45 -4.07
C PRO A 304 20.39 1.63 -4.99
N GLY A 305 19.83 2.80 -4.68
CA GLY A 305 20.05 4.05 -5.43
C GLY A 305 19.08 4.31 -6.60
N ARG A 306 18.20 3.36 -6.94
CA ARG A 306 17.05 3.63 -7.83
C ARG A 306 15.77 3.49 -7.03
N ASN A 307 15.29 4.60 -6.46
CA ASN A 307 13.87 4.70 -6.12
C ASN A 307 13.12 4.49 -7.44
N GLY A 308 12.46 3.33 -7.56
CA GLY A 308 11.73 2.92 -8.76
C GLY A 308 10.73 3.98 -9.21
N PHE A 309 10.27 3.88 -10.45
CA PHE A 309 9.27 4.82 -10.96
C PHE A 309 7.99 4.69 -10.13
N GLY A 310 7.73 5.68 -9.27
CA GLY A 310 6.50 5.74 -8.49
C GLY A 310 5.28 5.70 -9.42
N HIS A 311 4.16 5.20 -8.89
CA HIS A 311 2.91 5.16 -9.64
C HIS A 311 2.55 6.59 -10.12
N PRO A 312 2.12 6.82 -11.38
CA PRO A 312 1.85 8.16 -11.89
C PRO A 312 0.90 8.97 -10.99
N GLY A 313 -0.09 8.29 -10.40
CA GLY A 313 -0.99 8.87 -9.41
C GLY A 313 -0.32 9.34 -8.11
N GLU A 314 0.69 8.62 -7.62
CA GLU A 314 1.47 9.04 -6.44
C GLU A 314 2.32 10.28 -6.76
N LEU A 315 2.91 10.34 -7.95
CA LEU A 315 3.63 11.52 -8.42
C LEU A 315 2.70 12.73 -8.53
N ALA A 316 1.49 12.53 -9.07
CA ALA A 316 0.47 13.57 -9.14
C ALA A 316 -0.02 14.01 -7.74
N ALA A 317 -0.13 13.09 -6.78
CA ALA A 317 -0.46 13.43 -5.39
C ALA A 317 0.65 14.26 -4.72
N ALA A 318 1.91 13.89 -4.91
CA ALA A 318 3.05 14.66 -4.44
C ALA A 318 3.10 16.07 -5.08
N GLU A 319 2.80 16.16 -6.38
CA GLU A 319 2.67 17.44 -7.08
C GLU A 319 1.57 18.32 -6.47
N ARG A 320 0.35 17.79 -6.30
CA ARG A 320 -0.78 18.55 -5.72
C ARG A 320 -0.44 19.03 -4.30
N PHE A 321 0.18 18.18 -3.50
CA PHE A 321 0.61 18.51 -2.14
C PHE A 321 1.63 19.66 -2.14
N ALA A 322 2.70 19.55 -2.93
CA ALA A 322 3.74 20.56 -3.01
C ALA A 322 3.23 21.90 -3.57
N ARG A 323 2.26 21.84 -4.50
CA ARG A 323 1.57 23.01 -5.04
C ARG A 323 0.80 23.75 -3.94
N ALA A 324 -0.01 23.02 -3.16
CA ALA A 324 -0.77 23.59 -2.06
C ALA A 324 0.15 24.19 -0.99
N ALA A 325 1.21 23.47 -0.60
CA ALA A 325 2.21 23.97 0.35
C ALA A 325 2.90 25.26 -0.16
N GLN A 326 3.25 25.32 -1.46
CA GLN A 326 3.81 26.53 -2.06
C GLN A 326 2.80 27.68 -2.12
N GLN A 327 1.52 27.41 -2.35
CA GLN A 327 0.47 28.44 -2.31
C GLN A 327 0.30 29.02 -0.90
N HIS A 328 0.30 28.16 0.14
CA HIS A 328 0.27 28.63 1.52
C HIS A 328 1.52 29.48 1.84
N MET A 329 2.70 29.06 1.37
CA MET A 329 3.95 29.81 1.52
C MET A 329 3.89 31.20 0.86
N LEU A 330 3.24 31.32 -0.30
CA LEU A 330 3.02 32.61 -0.96
C LEU A 330 2.04 33.47 -0.18
N ALA A 331 0.92 32.89 0.27
CA ALA A 331 -0.09 33.62 1.05
C ALA A 331 0.46 34.17 2.38
N ALA A 332 1.38 33.45 3.03
CA ALA A 332 2.03 33.90 4.27
C ALA A 332 3.07 35.02 4.05
N GLY A 333 3.71 35.06 2.88
CA GLY A 333 4.86 35.93 2.62
C GLY A 333 4.58 37.14 1.71
N LEU A 334 3.51 37.12 0.91
CA LEU A 334 3.14 38.26 0.05
C LEU A 334 2.46 39.38 0.87
N PRO A 335 2.62 40.65 0.48
CA PRO A 335 2.00 41.77 1.19
C PRO A 335 0.47 41.70 1.12
N ALA A 336 -0.19 42.26 2.14
CA ALA A 336 -1.65 42.35 2.18
C ALA A 336 -2.20 43.05 0.92
N GLY A 337 -3.18 42.42 0.27
CA GLY A 337 -3.79 42.91 -0.98
C GLY A 337 -3.09 42.43 -2.27
N ALA A 338 -1.96 41.73 -2.18
CA ALA A 338 -1.41 41.03 -3.34
C ALA A 338 -2.30 39.83 -3.71
N ASP A 339 -2.61 39.69 -4.99
CA ASP A 339 -3.36 38.55 -5.49
C ASP A 339 -2.43 37.33 -5.61
N VAL A 340 -2.52 36.41 -4.65
CA VAL A 340 -1.78 35.14 -4.67
C VAL A 340 -2.13 34.33 -5.93
N ALA A 341 -3.36 34.43 -6.45
CA ALA A 341 -3.79 33.72 -7.65
C ALA A 341 -3.13 34.25 -8.93
N ALA A 342 -2.60 35.47 -8.90
CA ALA A 342 -1.80 36.01 -10.00
C ALA A 342 -0.43 35.31 -10.13
N VAL A 343 0.01 34.58 -9.11
CA VAL A 343 1.24 33.79 -9.11
C VAL A 343 0.93 32.34 -9.41
N ARG A 344 1.30 31.86 -10.59
CA ARG A 344 1.19 30.46 -10.96
C ARG A 344 2.27 29.65 -10.22
N VAL A 345 1.87 28.57 -9.59
CA VAL A 345 2.82 27.58 -9.06
C VAL A 345 3.11 26.54 -10.15
N ALA A 346 4.37 26.20 -10.36
CA ALA A 346 4.80 25.04 -11.14
C ALA A 346 5.54 24.09 -10.20
N VAL A 347 5.30 22.79 -10.31
CA VAL A 347 5.94 21.80 -9.46
C VAL A 347 6.76 20.84 -10.31
N THR A 348 7.98 20.55 -9.89
CA THR A 348 8.77 19.45 -10.46
C THR A 348 8.84 18.32 -9.44
N VAL A 349 8.27 17.17 -9.81
CA VAL A 349 8.36 15.93 -9.02
C VAL A 349 9.62 15.18 -9.41
N HIS A 350 10.48 14.93 -8.43
CA HIS A 350 11.75 14.23 -8.63
C HIS A 350 11.65 12.80 -8.13
N ILE A 351 11.82 11.81 -9.02
CA ILE A 351 11.95 10.40 -8.62
C ILE A 351 13.40 10.02 -8.26
N SER A 352 14.38 10.81 -8.74
CA SER A 352 15.79 10.66 -8.39
C SER A 352 16.17 11.69 -7.33
N LEU A 353 16.69 11.20 -6.20
CA LEU A 353 17.17 12.05 -5.11
C LEU A 353 18.28 13.00 -5.57
N ASP A 354 19.20 12.57 -6.43
CA ASP A 354 20.28 13.43 -6.96
C ASP A 354 19.71 14.63 -7.73
N THR A 355 18.76 14.39 -8.64
CA THR A 355 18.13 15.48 -9.40
C THR A 355 17.38 16.44 -8.48
N PHE A 356 16.82 15.93 -7.37
CA PHE A 356 16.18 16.76 -6.35
C PHE A 356 17.22 17.57 -5.60
N ILE A 357 18.31 16.98 -5.13
CA ILE A 357 19.39 17.66 -4.37
C ILE A 357 19.91 18.87 -5.15
N TYR A 358 20.16 18.71 -6.45
CA TYR A 358 20.72 19.75 -7.31
C TYR A 358 19.67 20.69 -7.94
N SER A 359 18.37 20.46 -7.71
CA SER A 359 17.33 21.40 -8.14
C SER A 359 17.12 22.55 -7.16
N GLN A 360 16.54 23.65 -7.64
CA GLN A 360 16.33 24.87 -6.86
C GLN A 360 15.05 25.59 -7.24
N PRO A 361 14.26 26.03 -6.25
CA PRO A 361 13.07 26.82 -6.53
C PRO A 361 13.39 28.13 -7.26
N THR A 362 12.70 28.39 -8.36
CA THR A 362 12.90 29.57 -9.20
C THR A 362 11.65 30.44 -9.27
N ILE A 363 11.83 31.71 -9.63
CA ILE A 363 10.75 32.63 -9.96
C ILE A 363 11.08 33.27 -11.30
N PHE A 364 10.11 33.27 -12.22
CA PHE A 364 10.26 33.87 -13.54
C PHE A 364 8.90 34.30 -14.07
N GLN A 365 8.93 35.13 -15.12
CA GLN A 365 7.73 35.61 -15.79
C GLN A 365 7.57 34.84 -17.11
N VAL A 366 6.34 34.47 -17.45
CA VAL A 366 5.99 33.85 -18.74
C VAL A 366 4.88 34.64 -19.41
N ASP A 367 4.91 34.72 -20.73
CA ASP A 367 3.81 35.30 -21.50
C ASP A 367 2.65 34.30 -21.56
N GLY A 368 1.54 34.63 -20.91
CA GLY A 368 0.30 33.86 -20.95
C GLY A 368 -0.74 34.48 -21.89
N PRO A 369 -1.86 33.78 -22.15
CA PRO A 369 -2.94 34.29 -23.00
C PRO A 369 -3.56 35.60 -22.53
N GLN A 370 -3.47 35.90 -21.23
CA GLN A 370 -4.00 37.10 -20.58
C GLN A 370 -2.90 38.13 -20.26
N GLY A 371 -1.70 37.97 -20.83
CA GLY A 371 -0.53 38.79 -20.55
C GLY A 371 0.50 38.11 -19.66
N PRO A 372 1.50 38.86 -19.20
CA PRO A 372 2.61 38.31 -18.44
C PRO A 372 2.17 37.77 -17.06
N GLN A 373 2.56 36.54 -16.75
CA GLN A 373 2.24 35.87 -15.49
C GLN A 373 3.51 35.49 -14.73
N TRP A 374 3.50 35.70 -13.41
CA TRP A 374 4.58 35.22 -12.54
C TRP A 374 4.43 33.74 -12.26
N VAL A 375 5.53 33.00 -12.37
CA VAL A 375 5.60 31.57 -12.08
C VAL A 375 6.62 31.34 -10.98
N VAL A 376 6.19 30.64 -9.93
CA VAL A 376 7.07 30.10 -8.90
C VAL A 376 7.21 28.60 -9.13
N GLN A 377 8.40 28.15 -9.48
CA GLN A 377 8.72 26.74 -9.59
C GLN A 377 9.21 26.21 -8.23
N CYS A 378 8.56 25.19 -7.70
CA CYS A 378 8.99 24.46 -6.51
C CYS A 378 9.25 22.97 -6.83
N HIS A 379 9.85 22.27 -5.88
CA HIS A 379 10.30 20.89 -6.08
C HIS A 379 9.81 19.98 -4.97
N VAL A 380 9.47 18.75 -5.33
CA VAL A 380 9.12 17.69 -4.38
C VAL A 380 9.82 16.39 -4.73
N HIS A 381 10.30 15.68 -3.70
CA HIS A 381 10.77 14.31 -3.80
C HIS A 381 9.97 13.43 -2.84
N PRO A 382 9.15 12.48 -3.34
CA PRO A 382 8.59 11.44 -2.50
C PRO A 382 9.67 10.43 -2.10
N LYS A 383 9.90 10.28 -0.80
CA LYS A 383 10.90 9.39 -0.21
C LYS A 383 10.22 8.25 0.55
N TRP A 384 10.52 7.01 0.16
CA TRP A 384 10.04 5.79 0.81
C TRP A 384 11.14 5.16 1.65
N GLU A 385 11.07 5.29 2.98
CA GLU A 385 12.07 4.69 3.88
C GLU A 385 11.97 3.18 3.95
N TYR A 386 10.76 2.62 3.75
CA TYR A 386 10.52 1.18 3.80
C TYR A 386 11.32 0.37 2.78
N TYR A 387 11.67 0.97 1.64
CA TYR A 387 12.43 0.32 0.57
C TYR A 387 13.94 0.55 0.67
N GLU A 388 14.42 1.26 1.69
CA GLU A 388 15.85 1.38 1.94
C GLU A 388 16.46 0.01 2.29
N PRO A 389 17.72 -0.25 1.94
CA PRO A 389 18.37 -1.52 2.26
C PRO A 389 18.39 -1.81 3.77
N GLY A 390 18.11 -3.05 4.15
CA GLY A 390 18.21 -3.54 5.53
C GLY A 390 16.87 -3.91 6.16
N MET A 391 16.90 -4.83 7.13
CA MET A 391 15.68 -5.32 7.80
C MET A 391 15.00 -4.24 8.66
N GLU A 392 15.75 -3.22 9.11
CA GLU A 392 15.21 -2.10 9.90
C GLU A 392 14.21 -1.25 9.10
N ALA A 393 14.37 -1.17 7.78
CA ALA A 393 13.44 -0.49 6.89
C ALA A 393 12.03 -1.13 6.94
N ALA A 394 11.95 -2.44 7.17
CA ALA A 394 10.68 -3.14 7.32
C ALA A 394 9.91 -2.75 8.59
N ALA A 395 10.47 -1.91 9.47
CA ALA A 395 9.77 -1.28 10.59
C ALA A 395 9.31 0.16 10.29
N LYS A 396 9.78 0.78 9.19
CA LYS A 396 9.39 2.14 8.78
C LYS A 396 8.04 2.14 8.06
N PRO A 397 7.30 3.24 8.04
CA PRO A 397 6.08 3.37 7.25
C PRO A 397 6.32 3.10 5.76
N MET A 398 5.36 2.44 5.10
CA MET A 398 5.42 2.10 3.68
C MET A 398 5.07 3.27 2.77
N SER A 399 4.27 4.22 3.25
CA SER A 399 3.92 5.43 2.53
C SER A 399 5.10 6.39 2.49
N PRO A 400 5.24 7.19 1.42
CA PRO A 400 6.32 8.15 1.34
C PRO A 400 6.10 9.30 2.33
N HIS A 401 7.19 9.97 2.68
CA HIS A 401 7.12 11.37 3.07
C HIS A 401 7.66 12.24 1.95
N TYR A 402 7.29 13.51 1.94
CA TYR A 402 7.65 14.46 0.91
C TYR A 402 8.77 15.37 1.41
N LEU A 403 9.86 15.43 0.64
CA LEU A 403 10.89 16.45 0.78
C LEU A 403 10.50 17.61 -0.13
N LEU A 404 10.30 18.79 0.42
CA LEU A 404 9.86 19.98 -0.32
C LEU A 404 10.98 21.01 -0.38
N LYS A 405 11.15 21.62 -1.56
CA LYS A 405 11.89 22.88 -1.73
C LYS A 405 10.92 23.94 -2.20
N LEU A 406 10.60 24.88 -1.32
CA LEU A 406 9.64 25.95 -1.54
C LEU A 406 10.35 27.29 -1.67
N LYS A 407 9.66 28.27 -2.24
CA LYS A 407 10.09 29.66 -2.36
C LYS A 407 9.28 30.55 -1.43
N LYS A 408 9.93 31.40 -0.64
CA LYS A 408 9.25 32.33 0.28
C LYS A 408 8.47 33.40 -0.48
N GLY A 409 7.32 33.80 0.05
CA GLY A 409 6.50 34.88 -0.52
C GLY A 409 7.24 36.22 -0.58
N GLY A 410 8.12 36.54 0.38
CA GLY A 410 8.94 37.75 0.34
C GLY A 410 9.84 37.84 -0.91
N VAL A 411 10.37 36.73 -1.42
CA VAL A 411 11.15 36.73 -2.67
C VAL A 411 10.23 36.91 -3.88
N ALA A 412 9.03 36.34 -3.86
CA ALA A 412 8.04 36.57 -4.90
C ALA A 412 7.62 38.05 -4.95
N ALA A 413 7.35 38.67 -3.80
CA ALA A 413 7.07 40.10 -3.70
C ALA A 413 8.20 40.95 -4.29
N LEU A 414 9.45 40.67 -3.91
CA LEU A 414 10.63 41.35 -4.44
C LEU A 414 10.77 41.19 -5.96
N ALA A 415 10.50 40.00 -6.50
CA ALA A 415 10.55 39.74 -7.94
C ALA A 415 9.46 40.52 -8.69
N MET A 416 8.27 40.62 -8.10
CA MET A 416 7.12 41.35 -8.63
C MET A 416 7.23 42.88 -8.47
N GLY A 417 8.25 43.38 -7.78
CA GLY A 417 8.40 44.80 -7.47
C GLY A 417 7.42 45.32 -6.41
N LEU A 418 6.86 44.42 -5.59
CA LEU A 418 5.96 44.77 -4.50
C LEU A 418 6.75 45.12 -3.23
N GLU A 419 6.31 46.17 -2.55
CA GLU A 419 6.80 46.52 -1.21
C GLU A 419 6.07 45.71 -0.13
N GLY A 420 6.73 45.46 1.01
CA GLY A 420 6.09 44.83 2.17
C GLY A 420 6.00 43.30 2.16
N GLY A 421 6.75 42.60 1.30
CA GLY A 421 6.91 41.15 1.42
C GLY A 421 7.60 40.74 2.72
N SER A 422 7.25 39.58 3.26
CA SER A 422 7.78 39.07 4.54
C SER A 422 8.64 37.81 4.35
N ASP A 423 9.54 37.59 5.29
CA ASP A 423 10.31 36.33 5.43
C ASP A 423 9.51 35.22 6.12
N GLY A 424 8.21 35.45 6.34
CA GLY A 424 7.28 34.50 6.92
C GLY A 424 7.26 33.20 6.13
N VAL A 425 7.25 32.10 6.88
CA VAL A 425 7.21 30.74 6.34
C VAL A 425 6.02 30.00 6.91
N VAL A 426 5.46 29.11 6.11
CA VAL A 426 4.53 28.10 6.60
C VAL A 426 5.34 26.96 7.19
N SER A 427 5.02 26.58 8.43
CA SER A 427 5.71 25.48 9.10
C SER A 427 5.27 24.13 8.54
N ALA A 428 6.15 23.14 8.60
CA ALA A 428 5.77 21.76 8.33
C ALA A 428 4.74 21.28 9.37
N ALA A 429 4.84 21.74 10.62
CA ALA A 429 3.86 21.44 11.67
C ALA A 429 2.42 21.77 11.25
N ASP A 430 2.17 22.97 10.71
CA ASP A 430 0.84 23.40 10.26
C ASP A 430 0.34 22.54 9.09
N ILE A 431 1.18 22.34 8.07
CA ILE A 431 0.85 21.50 6.90
C ILE A 431 0.53 20.06 7.32
N ASN A 432 1.28 19.53 8.28
CA ASN A 432 1.10 18.18 8.79
C ASN A 432 -0.18 18.07 9.63
N ALA A 433 -0.51 19.08 10.44
CA ALA A 433 -1.77 19.14 11.19
C ALA A 433 -2.98 19.12 10.26
N ASP A 434 -3.01 19.98 9.25
CA ASP A 434 -4.07 20.04 8.24
C ASP A 434 -4.22 18.69 7.51
N SER A 435 -3.10 18.11 7.10
CA SER A 435 -3.08 16.82 6.39
C SER A 435 -3.57 15.67 7.28
N PHE A 436 -3.25 15.72 8.57
CA PHE A 436 -3.68 14.72 9.53
C PHE A 436 -5.18 14.83 9.86
N GLU A 437 -5.71 16.04 10.00
CA GLU A 437 -7.15 16.27 10.18
C GLU A 437 -7.96 15.78 8.97
N GLN A 438 -7.47 16.05 7.76
CA GLN A 438 -8.07 15.53 6.53
C GLN A 438 -8.06 14.00 6.52
N ALA A 439 -6.93 13.39 6.89
CA ALA A 439 -6.82 11.93 6.97
C ALA A 439 -7.75 11.32 8.03
N LEU A 440 -7.90 11.95 9.20
CA LEU A 440 -8.84 11.53 10.25
C LEU A 440 -10.29 11.60 9.76
N THR A 441 -10.64 12.65 9.03
CA THR A 441 -11.99 12.85 8.48
C THR A 441 -12.32 11.83 7.39
N ALA A 442 -11.36 11.53 6.51
CA ALA A 442 -11.56 10.61 5.42
C ALA A 442 -11.39 9.13 5.81
N SER A 443 -10.73 8.83 6.93
CA SER A 443 -10.46 7.45 7.34
C SER A 443 -11.74 6.71 7.76
N PRO A 444 -11.85 5.40 7.45
CA PRO A 444 -12.95 4.57 7.92
C PRO A 444 -13.06 4.58 9.44
N ALA A 445 -14.30 4.58 9.96
CA ALA A 445 -14.58 4.60 11.40
C ALA A 445 -13.85 3.49 12.16
N LEU A 446 -13.74 2.29 11.57
CA LEU A 446 -12.97 1.18 12.12
C LEU A 446 -11.54 1.58 12.52
N PHE A 447 -10.82 2.29 11.64
CA PHE A 447 -9.44 2.70 11.91
C PHE A 447 -9.38 3.89 12.86
N VAL A 448 -10.28 4.85 12.72
CA VAL A 448 -10.34 6.02 13.62
C VAL A 448 -10.65 5.60 15.06
N ASP A 449 -11.58 4.69 15.26
CA ASP A 449 -11.96 4.20 16.58
C ASP A 449 -10.81 3.39 17.21
N THR A 450 -10.17 2.52 16.43
CA THR A 450 -8.98 1.77 16.88
C THR A 450 -7.85 2.71 17.26
N TYR A 451 -7.57 3.72 16.42
CA TYR A 451 -6.56 4.75 16.67
C TYR A 451 -6.84 5.52 17.96
N ARG A 452 -8.08 5.97 18.19
CA ARG A 452 -8.46 6.70 19.41
C ARG A 452 -8.36 5.84 20.67
N GLN A 453 -8.68 4.56 20.57
CA GLN A 453 -8.72 3.66 21.73
C GLN A 453 -7.33 3.13 22.12
N ARG A 454 -6.47 2.86 21.14
CA ARG A 454 -5.22 2.10 21.32
C ARG A 454 -3.99 2.77 20.73
N GLY A 455 -4.18 3.68 19.78
CA GLY A 455 -3.10 4.34 19.06
C GLY A 455 -2.45 5.45 19.89
N LYS A 456 -1.15 5.64 19.69
CA LYS A 456 -0.46 6.83 20.18
C LYS A 456 -0.96 8.05 19.43
N GLN A 457 -1.50 9.00 20.18
CA GLN A 457 -1.99 10.25 19.61
C GLN A 457 -0.84 11.02 18.96
N LEU A 458 -1.06 11.57 17.77
CA LEU A 458 -0.05 12.35 17.05
C LEU A 458 -0.35 13.83 17.22
N SER A 459 0.65 14.58 17.67
CA SER A 459 0.68 16.04 17.64
C SER A 459 1.86 16.51 16.80
N PHE A 460 1.88 17.80 16.47
CA PHE A 460 2.90 18.39 15.59
C PHE A 460 3.64 19.48 16.36
N ALA A 461 4.89 19.21 16.69
CA ALA A 461 5.78 20.18 17.33
C ALA A 461 6.30 21.18 16.29
N ALA A 462 6.72 22.37 16.77
CA ALA A 462 7.38 23.35 15.93
C ALA A 462 8.58 22.75 15.19
N ASP A 463 8.78 23.18 13.95
CA ASP A 463 9.87 22.70 13.11
C ASP A 463 11.23 22.96 13.77
N LYS A 464 12.15 22.00 13.65
CA LYS A 464 13.54 22.17 14.07
C LYS A 464 14.30 22.88 12.96
N ASP A 465 14.62 24.16 13.15
CA ASP A 465 15.51 24.88 12.24
C ASP A 465 16.94 24.32 12.33
N VAL A 466 17.40 23.71 11.25
CA VAL A 466 18.74 23.13 11.13
C VAL A 466 19.67 23.96 10.24
N SER A 467 19.31 25.21 9.93
CA SER A 467 20.06 26.08 9.01
C SER A 467 21.50 26.36 9.44
N SER A 468 21.81 26.28 10.73
CA SER A 468 23.17 26.41 11.26
C SER A 468 23.95 25.08 11.28
N GLU A 469 23.26 23.94 11.24
CA GLU A 469 23.83 22.59 11.29
C GLU A 469 24.18 22.05 9.89
N VAL A 470 23.43 22.51 8.87
CA VAL A 470 23.52 22.04 7.47
C VAL A 470 24.45 22.94 6.66
N LYS A 471 25.45 22.35 5.98
CA LYS A 471 26.36 23.09 5.08
C LYS A 471 25.95 22.99 3.62
N THR A 472 25.32 21.88 3.25
CA THR A 472 24.90 21.55 1.89
C THR A 472 23.51 20.91 1.90
N PRO A 473 22.73 20.96 0.80
CA PRO A 473 21.46 20.24 0.72
C PRO A 473 21.58 18.73 1.00
N VAL A 474 22.76 18.14 0.77
CA VAL A 474 23.05 16.73 1.06
C VAL A 474 22.99 16.43 2.55
N ASP A 475 23.42 17.36 3.42
CA ASP A 475 23.42 17.15 4.88
C ASP A 475 22.00 17.14 5.45
N TRP A 476 21.05 17.83 4.80
CA TRP A 476 19.64 17.86 5.21
C TRP A 476 18.87 16.59 4.79
N MET A 477 19.23 15.95 3.68
CA MET A 477 18.52 14.76 3.15
C MET A 477 18.36 13.62 4.18
N PRO A 478 19.40 13.18 4.91
CA PRO A 478 19.30 12.05 5.83
C PRO A 478 18.66 12.41 7.18
N MET A 479 18.43 13.69 7.51
CA MET A 479 17.87 14.09 8.80
C MET A 479 16.43 13.56 8.96
N PRO A 480 16.15 12.62 9.88
CA PRO A 480 14.83 12.01 9.98
C PRO A 480 13.84 12.96 10.67
N PHE A 481 12.56 12.64 10.58
CA PHE A 481 11.60 13.14 11.57
C PHE A 481 11.98 12.65 12.97
N THR A 482 11.78 13.50 13.98
CA THR A 482 11.84 13.06 15.37
C THR A 482 10.44 12.88 15.94
N PHE A 483 10.30 11.91 16.84
CA PHE A 483 9.08 11.63 17.56
C PHE A 483 9.40 11.72 19.04
N GLU A 484 8.88 12.74 19.70
CA GLU A 484 9.11 12.99 21.12
C GLU A 484 7.85 12.67 21.93
N PRO A 485 7.94 12.14 23.16
CA PRO A 485 6.77 11.94 24.00
C PRO A 485 6.04 13.27 24.28
N ALA A 486 4.73 13.33 24.02
CA ALA A 486 3.92 14.54 24.21
C ALA A 486 3.38 14.71 25.65
N GLY A 487 3.76 13.83 26.58
CA GLY A 487 3.35 13.86 28.00
C GLY A 487 2.01 13.18 28.30
N ASP A 488 1.14 13.00 27.30
CA ASP A 488 -0.16 12.32 27.38
C ASP A 488 -0.11 10.86 26.91
N GLY A 489 1.08 10.30 26.70
CA GLY A 489 1.30 9.01 26.06
C GLY A 489 1.28 9.04 24.53
N GLY A 490 0.97 10.20 23.93
CA GLY A 490 1.12 10.48 22.51
C GLY A 490 2.55 10.83 22.11
N LEU A 491 2.71 11.15 20.82
CA LEU A 491 3.96 11.51 20.19
C LEU A 491 3.81 12.85 19.47
N ALA A 492 4.76 13.75 19.70
CA ALA A 492 4.93 14.97 18.94
C ALA A 492 5.90 14.72 17.79
N LEU A 493 5.42 14.86 16.55
CA LEU A 493 6.23 14.83 15.34
C LEU A 493 6.92 16.18 15.16
N CYS A 494 8.24 16.19 15.04
CA CYS A 494 9.01 17.37 14.67
C CYS A 494 9.74 17.13 13.34
N ALA A 495 9.63 18.09 12.43
CA ALA A 495 10.28 18.06 11.13
C ALA A 495 11.51 18.97 11.11
N PRO A 496 12.66 18.52 10.55
CA PRO A 496 13.80 19.40 10.32
C PRO A 496 13.51 20.32 9.13
N CYS A 497 13.67 21.63 9.32
CA CYS A 497 13.51 22.63 8.27
C CYS A 497 14.80 23.42 8.03
N LEU A 498 14.95 23.91 6.80
CA LEU A 498 16.06 24.76 6.39
C LEU A 498 15.49 26.03 5.77
N SER A 499 15.99 27.19 6.17
CA SER A 499 15.57 28.48 5.62
C SER A 499 16.78 29.28 5.16
N THR A 500 16.65 29.91 4.00
CA THR A 500 17.61 30.92 3.55
C THR A 500 16.98 32.32 3.60
N PRO A 501 17.75 33.39 3.87
CA PRO A 501 17.22 34.76 3.87
C PRO A 501 16.67 35.18 2.51
N ALA A 502 15.60 35.97 2.49
CA ALA A 502 15.16 36.66 1.28
C ALA A 502 16.11 37.82 0.95
N ALA A 503 16.94 37.66 -0.08
CA ALA A 503 17.89 38.69 -0.50
C ALA A 503 17.99 38.79 -2.03
N LYS A 504 18.32 39.98 -2.54
CA LYS A 504 18.70 40.14 -3.95
C LYS A 504 20.09 39.56 -4.17
N LEU A 505 20.26 38.71 -5.18
CA LEU A 505 21.57 38.14 -5.52
C LEU A 505 22.53 39.23 -6.04
N PRO A 506 23.85 39.10 -5.81
CA PRO A 506 24.84 39.97 -6.42
C PRO A 506 24.80 39.91 -7.96
N HIS A 507 25.22 40.99 -8.61
CA HIS A 507 25.10 41.23 -10.04
C HIS A 507 25.77 40.20 -10.98
N TYR A 508 26.68 39.34 -10.50
CA TYR A 508 27.43 38.40 -11.33
C TYR A 508 26.73 37.06 -11.60
N ASP A 509 25.52 36.87 -11.07
CA ASP A 509 24.78 35.60 -11.14
C ASP A 509 23.44 35.74 -11.89
N ARG A 510 23.38 36.63 -12.91
CA ARG A 510 22.18 36.94 -13.72
C ARG A 510 21.73 35.81 -14.67
N GLY A 511 21.59 34.60 -14.14
CA GLY A 511 20.47 33.72 -14.51
C GLY A 511 19.27 34.01 -13.59
N PRO A 512 18.04 33.63 -13.95
CA PRO A 512 16.86 33.90 -13.12
C PRO A 512 16.95 33.20 -11.74
N GLY A 513 17.12 33.98 -10.66
CA GLY A 513 16.58 33.71 -9.31
C GLY A 513 17.20 32.62 -8.42
N ARG A 514 18.47 32.23 -8.61
CA ARG A 514 18.93 30.90 -8.18
C ARG A 514 19.12 30.59 -6.68
N PHE A 515 19.49 31.52 -5.77
CA PHE A 515 20.01 31.07 -4.44
C PHE A 515 19.47 31.72 -3.15
N THR A 516 18.39 32.52 -3.18
CA THR A 516 17.90 33.20 -1.95
C THR A 516 16.40 32.98 -1.68
N GLY A 517 16.02 33.05 -0.41
CA GLY A 517 14.66 32.87 0.12
C GLY A 517 13.98 31.58 -0.27
N ASN A 518 14.72 30.49 -0.20
CA ASN A 518 14.20 29.13 -0.23
C ASN A 518 13.87 28.64 1.18
N HIS A 519 12.84 27.82 1.30
CA HIS A 519 12.44 27.12 2.53
C HIS A 519 12.28 25.64 2.23
N TYR A 520 12.94 24.78 3.00
CA TYR A 520 12.99 23.35 2.78
C TYR A 520 12.37 22.67 3.99
N ILE A 521 11.38 21.81 3.74
CA ILE A 521 10.64 21.11 4.80
C ILE A 521 10.41 19.66 4.43
N LYS A 522 10.20 18.82 5.44
CA LYS A 522 9.76 17.44 5.30
C LYS A 522 8.35 17.33 5.85
N CYS A 523 7.47 16.71 5.10
CA CYS A 523 6.09 16.48 5.51
C CYS A 523 5.75 15.01 5.28
N PRO A 524 5.12 14.29 6.22
CA PRO A 524 4.49 13.02 5.86
C PRO A 524 3.45 13.24 4.76
N SER A 525 3.33 12.29 3.85
CA SER A 525 2.29 12.38 2.81
C SER A 525 0.90 12.17 3.43
N PRO A 526 -0.18 12.58 2.74
CA PRO A 526 -1.54 12.22 3.14
C PRO A 526 -1.72 10.69 3.31
N ALA A 527 -1.14 9.88 2.43
CA ALA A 527 -1.15 8.41 2.57
C ALA A 527 -0.44 7.94 3.86
N TRP A 528 0.69 8.57 4.21
CA TRP A 528 1.38 8.29 5.47
C TRP A 528 0.51 8.61 6.69
N MET A 529 -0.26 9.69 6.65
CA MET A 529 -1.21 10.02 7.74
C MET A 529 -2.31 8.95 7.88
N HIS A 530 -2.84 8.43 6.76
CA HIS A 530 -3.75 7.29 6.80
C HIS A 530 -3.08 6.02 7.34
N GLU A 531 -1.82 5.75 6.97
CA GLU A 531 -1.05 4.63 7.53
C GLU A 531 -0.86 4.76 9.04
N TRP A 532 -0.64 5.98 9.53
CA TRP A 532 -0.55 6.27 10.96
C TRP A 532 -1.83 5.90 11.71
N ILE A 533 -2.97 6.39 11.20
CA ILE A 533 -4.29 6.13 11.78
C ILE A 533 -4.61 4.63 11.73
N ALA A 534 -4.32 3.97 10.60
CA ALA A 534 -4.67 2.57 10.42
C ALA A 534 -3.80 1.60 11.23
N ILE A 535 -2.48 1.84 11.32
CA ILE A 535 -1.57 0.83 11.89
C ILE A 535 -0.33 1.39 12.61
N GLU A 536 0.33 2.44 12.13
CA GLU A 536 1.65 2.82 12.68
C GLU A 536 1.58 3.39 14.11
N SER A 537 0.47 4.05 14.45
CA SER A 537 0.21 4.55 15.81
C SER A 537 0.17 3.44 16.87
N LEU A 538 -0.08 2.19 16.46
CA LEU A 538 -0.17 1.02 17.35
C LEU A 538 1.18 0.31 17.51
N ARG A 539 2.11 0.52 16.57
CA ARG A 539 3.39 -0.21 16.48
C ARG A 539 4.55 0.46 17.20
N ARG A 540 4.53 1.79 17.28
CA ARG A 540 5.58 2.56 17.95
C ARG A 540 5.39 2.44 19.45
N ALA A 541 5.92 1.39 20.07
CA ALA A 541 5.96 1.22 21.53
C ALA A 541 6.85 2.25 22.21
#